data_AF-A0A1G3G1P5-F1
#
_entry.id   AF-A0A1G3G1P5-F1
#
_cell.length_a   1.000
_cell.length_b   1.000
_cell.length_c   1.000
_cell.angle_alpha   90.00
_cell.angle_beta   90.00
_cell.angle_gamma   90.00
#
_symmetry.space_group_name_H-M   'P 1'
#
loop_
_entity.id
_entity.type
_entity.pdbx_description
1 polymer ?
#
loop_
_entity_poly.entity_id
_entity_poly.type
_entity_poly.pdbx_seq_one_letter_code
_entity_poly.pdbx_strand_id
1 'polypeptide(L)'
;MPLKRAIATLLMTLEDSLDMMELAQVQAPSPELNRILIRRRRAAVVLRNRLSRKERPLYRSRTSGMAPTLPALIEMELAVLFRFDEALRLPGLDPDLASVLRGLRSEAEQARHSLFALSSRNG
;
A
#
# COMPACT_ATOMS: atom_id res chain seq x y z
N MET A 1 -10.64 3.32 19.88
CA MET A 1 -11.30 3.10 18.57
C MET A 1 -10.44 2.17 17.71
N PRO A 2 -10.70 0.85 17.70
CA PRO A 2 -9.92 -0.15 16.96
C PRO A 2 -9.91 0.10 15.44
N LEU A 3 -11.04 0.51 14.86
CA LEU A 3 -11.14 0.85 13.43
C LEU A 3 -10.19 1.96 13.01
N LYS A 4 -10.19 3.07 13.72
CA LYS A 4 -9.32 4.22 13.40
C LYS A 4 -7.84 3.85 13.46
N ARG A 5 -7.44 3.03 14.43
CA ARG A 5 -6.08 2.51 14.53
C ARG A 5 -5.73 1.62 13.34
N ALA A 6 -6.62 0.73 12.93
CA ALA A 6 -6.38 -0.13 11.77
C ALA A 6 -6.28 0.67 10.46
N ILE A 7 -7.12 1.67 10.25
CA ILE A 7 -7.03 2.55 9.07
C ILE A 7 -5.73 3.37 9.09
N ALA A 8 -5.30 3.87 10.26
CA ALA A 8 -4.02 4.55 10.38
C ALA A 8 -2.83 3.62 10.10
N THR A 9 -2.84 2.40 10.63
CA THR A 9 -1.80 1.38 10.34
C THR A 9 -1.77 1.04 8.85
N LEU A 10 -2.94 0.82 8.23
CA LEU A 10 -3.05 0.56 6.80
C LEU A 10 -2.50 1.71 5.96
N LEU A 11 -2.83 2.97 6.32
CA LEU A 11 -2.29 4.14 5.66
C LEU A 11 -0.76 4.19 5.75
N MET A 12 -0.19 3.97 6.93
CA MET A 12 1.27 3.93 7.09
C MET A 12 1.92 2.84 6.24
N THR A 13 1.33 1.63 6.21
CA THR A 13 1.86 0.53 5.39
C THR A 13 1.77 0.83 3.89
N LEU A 14 0.73 1.55 3.45
CA LEU A 14 0.63 2.01 2.07
C LEU A 14 1.65 3.10 1.73
N GLU A 15 1.92 4.01 2.67
CA GLU A 15 2.96 5.03 2.52
C GLU A 15 4.35 4.38 2.47
N ASP A 16 4.62 3.36 3.29
CA ASP A 16 5.88 2.59 3.22
C ASP A 16 6.03 1.82 1.90
N SER A 17 4.95 1.19 1.42
CA SER A 17 4.91 0.56 0.09
C SER A 17 5.19 1.58 -1.02
N LEU A 18 4.60 2.78 -0.93
CA LEU A 18 4.81 3.85 -1.89
C LEU A 18 6.28 4.26 -1.93
N ASP A 19 6.89 4.57 -0.79
CA ASP A 19 8.29 5.01 -0.72
C ASP A 19 9.24 3.94 -1.27
N MET A 20 9.01 2.67 -0.95
CA MET A 20 9.81 1.55 -1.51
C MET A 20 9.68 1.46 -3.02
N MET A 21 8.47 1.58 -3.56
CA MET A 21 8.25 1.54 -5.01
C MET A 21 8.85 2.77 -5.71
N GLU A 22 8.82 3.94 -5.08
CA GLU A 22 9.44 5.15 -5.63
C GLU A 22 10.95 4.98 -5.71
N LEU A 23 11.57 4.46 -4.65
CA LEU A 23 12.99 4.16 -4.64
C LEU A 23 13.38 3.11 -5.69
N ALA A 24 12.59 2.05 -5.86
CA ALA A 24 12.79 1.07 -6.92
C ALA A 24 12.65 1.69 -8.32
N GLN A 25 11.67 2.56 -8.53
CA GLN A 25 11.44 3.23 -9.82
C GLN A 25 12.57 4.18 -10.20
N VAL A 26 13.18 4.85 -9.24
CA VAL A 26 14.36 5.70 -9.47
C VAL A 26 15.55 4.88 -9.94
N GLN A 27 15.72 3.67 -9.39
CA GLN A 27 16.89 2.82 -9.64
C GLN A 27 16.75 1.97 -10.90
N ALA A 28 15.55 1.42 -11.13
CA ALA A 28 15.21 0.62 -12.29
C ALA A 28 13.84 1.05 -12.82
N PRO A 29 13.78 2.09 -13.67
CA PRO A 29 12.53 2.61 -14.20
C PRO A 29 11.75 1.54 -14.97
N SER A 30 10.51 1.29 -14.56
CA SER A 30 9.59 0.36 -15.24
C SER A 30 8.23 1.03 -15.47
N PRO A 31 7.64 0.90 -16.68
CA PRO A 31 6.27 1.34 -16.93
C PRO A 31 5.25 0.64 -16.02
N GLU A 32 5.43 -0.65 -15.75
CA GLU A 32 4.59 -1.44 -14.86
C GLU A 32 4.67 -0.93 -13.42
N LEU A 33 5.87 -0.69 -12.92
CA LEU A 33 6.08 -0.16 -11.56
C LEU A 33 5.49 1.25 -11.42
N ASN A 34 5.63 2.11 -12.43
CA ASN A 34 5.02 3.43 -12.44
C ASN A 34 3.47 3.38 -12.40
N ARG A 35 2.84 2.40 -13.08
CA ARG A 35 1.38 2.20 -12.99
C ARG A 35 0.95 1.81 -11.57
N ILE A 36 1.74 0.97 -10.89
CA ILE A 36 1.48 0.59 -9.50
C ILE A 36 1.60 1.81 -8.58
N LEU A 37 2.65 2.62 -8.76
CA LEU A 37 2.88 3.85 -7.98
C LEU A 37 1.71 4.82 -8.05
N ILE A 38 1.18 5.09 -9.26
CA ILE A 38 0.04 5.99 -9.44
C ILE A 38 -1.19 5.50 -8.64
N ARG A 39 -1.48 4.20 -8.70
CA ARG A 39 -2.58 3.59 -7.93
C ARG A 39 -2.33 3.71 -6.43
N ARG A 40 -1.10 3.45 -5.98
CA ARG A 40 -0.71 3.55 -4.56
C ARG A 40 -0.88 4.96 -4.01
N ARG A 41 -0.42 5.98 -4.75
CA ARG A 41 -0.59 7.39 -4.38
C ARG A 41 -2.07 7.75 -4.22
N ARG A 42 -2.90 7.31 -5.17
CA ARG A 42 -4.36 7.52 -5.09
C ARG A 42 -4.96 6.83 -3.87
N ALA A 43 -4.60 5.58 -3.61
CA ALA A 43 -5.06 4.82 -2.45
C ALA A 43 -4.72 5.51 -1.11
N ALA A 44 -3.48 5.98 -0.97
CA ALA A 44 -3.02 6.72 0.21
C ALA A 44 -3.81 8.02 0.41
N VAL A 45 -4.05 8.80 -0.67
CA VAL A 45 -4.87 10.02 -0.60
C VAL A 45 -6.31 9.71 -0.19
N VAL A 46 -6.92 8.68 -0.78
CA VAL A 46 -8.29 8.26 -0.44
C VAL A 46 -8.39 7.91 1.04
N LEU A 47 -7.48 7.08 1.57
CA LEU A 47 -7.49 6.69 2.98
C LEU A 47 -7.16 7.84 3.93
N ARG A 48 -6.21 8.71 3.57
CA ARG A 48 -5.87 9.90 4.35
C ARG A 48 -7.05 10.86 4.47
N ASN A 49 -7.89 10.94 3.45
CA ASN A 49 -9.12 11.74 3.49
C ASN A 49 -10.23 11.12 4.34
N ARG A 50 -10.17 9.82 4.65
CA ARG A 50 -11.08 9.15 5.59
C ARG A 50 -10.68 9.34 7.06
N LEU A 51 -9.45 9.77 7.32
CA LEU A 51 -8.98 10.09 8.67
C LEU A 51 -9.12 11.59 8.95
N SER A 52 -9.63 11.92 10.14
CA SER A 52 -9.61 13.31 10.62
C SER A 52 -8.16 13.77 10.84
N ARG A 53 -7.91 15.08 10.79
CA ARG A 53 -6.54 15.62 10.92
C ARG A 53 -5.80 15.15 12.19
N LYS A 54 -6.51 14.97 13.30
CA LYS A 54 -5.94 14.51 14.59
C LYS A 54 -5.59 13.01 14.59
N GLU A 55 -6.13 12.25 13.66
CA GLU A 55 -5.99 10.79 13.57
C GLU A 55 -5.02 10.38 12.46
N ARG A 56 -4.57 11.34 11.65
CA ARG A 56 -3.56 11.07 10.63
C ARG A 56 -2.23 10.76 11.32
N PRO A 57 -1.63 9.61 11.02
CA PRO A 57 -0.29 9.31 11.53
C PRO A 57 0.69 10.36 11.01
N LEU A 58 1.65 10.75 11.87
CA LEU A 58 2.81 11.52 11.42
C LEU A 58 3.71 10.56 10.65
N TYR A 59 3.54 10.54 9.33
CA TYR A 59 4.39 9.72 8.47
C TYR A 59 5.80 10.30 8.45
N ARG A 60 6.77 9.45 8.80
CA ARG A 60 8.20 9.70 8.56
C ARG A 60 8.68 8.56 7.69
N SER A 61 9.11 8.89 6.48
CA SER A 61 9.71 7.93 5.56
C SER A 61 10.83 7.17 6.29
N ARG A 62 10.77 5.83 6.23
CA ARG A 62 11.75 4.94 6.86
C ARG A 62 12.63 4.23 5.85
N THR A 63 12.57 4.61 4.57
CA THR A 63 13.35 3.91 3.55
C THR A 63 14.84 4.10 3.82
N SER A 64 15.50 2.97 4.05
CA SER A 64 16.96 2.84 3.98
C SER A 64 17.43 3.35 2.60
N GLY A 65 18.60 3.97 2.53
CA GLY A 65 19.19 4.43 1.26
C GLY A 65 19.50 3.31 0.25
N MET A 66 19.28 2.05 0.61
CA MET A 66 19.41 0.90 -0.28
C MET A 66 18.12 0.64 -1.06
N ALA A 67 18.26 0.50 -2.37
CA ALA A 67 17.15 0.17 -3.26
C ALA A 67 16.50 -1.17 -2.88
N PRO A 68 15.16 -1.25 -2.77
CA PRO A 68 14.51 -2.50 -2.44
C PRO A 68 14.56 -3.46 -3.64
N THR A 69 14.76 -4.74 -3.34
CA THR A 69 14.72 -5.81 -4.33
C THR A 69 13.28 -6.15 -4.72
N LEU A 70 13.06 -6.78 -5.88
CA LEU A 70 11.72 -7.24 -6.29
C LEU A 70 11.05 -8.16 -5.24
N PRO A 71 11.75 -9.15 -4.64
CA PRO A 71 11.20 -9.91 -3.52
C PRO A 71 10.76 -9.03 -2.33
N ALA A 72 11.55 -8.00 -1.97
CA ALA A 72 11.18 -7.09 -0.88
C ALA A 72 9.90 -6.29 -1.19
N LEU A 73 9.70 -5.88 -2.45
CA LEU A 73 8.46 -5.23 -2.89
C LEU A 73 7.26 -6.17 -2.82
N ILE A 74 7.44 -7.46 -3.19
CA ILE A 74 6.38 -8.46 -3.12
C ILE A 74 5.97 -8.72 -1.66
N GLU A 75 6.93 -8.87 -0.75
CA GLU A 75 6.67 -9.00 0.68
C GLU A 75 5.95 -7.78 1.26
N MET A 76 6.33 -6.57 0.84
CA MET A 76 5.63 -5.36 1.23
C MET A 76 4.18 -5.35 0.75
N GLU A 77 3.90 -5.82 -0.47
CA GLU A 77 2.52 -5.95 -0.96
C GLU A 77 1.70 -7.00 -0.21
N LEU A 78 2.31 -8.09 0.24
CA LEU A 78 1.65 -9.04 1.14
C LEU A 78 1.30 -8.40 2.48
N ALA A 79 2.20 -7.59 3.04
CA ALA A 79 1.92 -6.84 4.26
C ALA A 79 0.75 -5.86 4.07
N VAL A 80 0.68 -5.16 2.94
CA VAL A 80 -0.44 -4.28 2.60
C VAL A 80 -1.76 -5.06 2.53
N LEU A 81 -1.78 -6.19 1.82
CA LEU A 81 -2.97 -7.05 1.71
C LEU A 81 -3.44 -7.56 3.07
N PHE A 82 -2.51 -7.98 3.93
CA PHE A 82 -2.81 -8.39 5.29
C PHE A 82 -3.49 -7.25 6.09
N ARG A 83 -2.99 -6.01 5.99
CA ARG A 83 -3.61 -4.86 6.66
C ARG A 83 -5.01 -4.53 6.13
N PHE A 84 -5.25 -4.70 4.83
CA PHE A 84 -6.59 -4.59 4.27
C PHE A 84 -7.53 -5.64 4.85
N ASP A 85 -7.09 -6.90 4.93
CA ASP A 85 -7.88 -8.00 5.47
C ASP A 85 -8.20 -7.81 6.96
N GLU A 86 -7.24 -7.32 7.75
CA GLU A 86 -7.48 -6.93 9.14
C GLU A 86 -8.52 -5.81 9.25
N ALA A 87 -8.39 -4.75 8.45
CA ALA A 87 -9.32 -3.62 8.49
C ALA A 87 -10.74 -4.02 8.06
N LEU A 88 -10.87 -4.90 7.06
CA LEU A 88 -12.16 -5.39 6.55
C LEU A 88 -12.90 -6.30 7.53
N ARG A 89 -12.19 -6.94 8.47
CA ARG A 89 -12.78 -7.82 9.50
C ARG A 89 -13.28 -7.07 10.73
N LEU A 90 -13.07 -5.76 10.81
CA LEU A 90 -13.42 -5.00 12.02
C LEU A 90 -14.93 -4.80 12.16
N PRO A 91 -15.46 -5.00 13.38
CA PRO A 91 -16.87 -4.74 13.66
C PRO A 91 -17.17 -3.23 13.60
N GLY A 92 -18.36 -2.87 13.10
CA GLY A 92 -18.77 -1.47 12.95
C GLY A 92 -18.08 -0.74 11.80
N LEU A 93 -17.52 -1.48 10.84
CA LEU A 93 -17.03 -0.91 9.60
C LEU A 93 -18.21 -0.42 8.75
N ASP A 94 -18.17 0.86 8.40
CA ASP A 94 -19.14 1.48 7.52
C ASP A 94 -19.16 0.81 6.12
N PRO A 95 -20.34 0.53 5.52
CA PRO A 95 -20.44 -0.15 4.23
C PRO A 95 -19.73 0.58 3.08
N ASP A 96 -19.79 1.92 3.05
CA ASP A 96 -19.13 2.70 1.99
C ASP A 96 -17.61 2.60 2.15
N LEU A 97 -17.11 2.68 3.39
CA LEU A 97 -15.69 2.46 3.66
C LEU A 97 -15.27 1.02 3.33
N ALA A 98 -16.09 0.02 3.63
CA ALA A 98 -15.82 -1.38 3.30
C ALA A 98 -15.71 -1.57 1.78
N SER A 99 -16.60 -0.96 0.99
CA SER A 99 -16.54 -0.98 -0.48
C SER A 99 -15.23 -0.38 -0.99
N VAL A 100 -14.83 0.79 -0.47
CA VAL A 100 -13.56 1.43 -0.80
C VAL A 100 -12.37 0.53 -0.46
N LEU A 101 -12.34 -0.06 0.73
CA LEU A 101 -11.26 -0.94 1.16
C LEU A 101 -11.15 -2.19 0.29
N ARG A 102 -12.26 -2.80 -0.13
CA ARG A 102 -12.25 -3.95 -1.07
C ARG A 102 -11.70 -3.57 -2.43
N GLY A 103 -12.07 -2.41 -2.96
CA GLY A 103 -11.53 -1.88 -4.23
C GLY A 103 -10.02 -1.69 -4.16
N LEU A 104 -9.54 -1.00 -3.12
CA LEU A 104 -8.11 -0.77 -2.91
C LEU A 104 -7.32 -2.07 -2.65
N ARG A 105 -7.92 -3.02 -1.94
CA ARG A 105 -7.34 -4.36 -1.75
C ARG A 105 -7.16 -5.09 -3.08
N SER A 106 -8.15 -5.06 -3.97
CA SER A 106 -8.04 -5.66 -5.30
C SER A 106 -6.93 -5.01 -6.14
N GLU A 107 -6.76 -3.68 -6.03
CA GLU A 107 -5.65 -2.99 -6.68
C GLU A 107 -4.27 -3.44 -6.14
N ALA A 108 -4.15 -3.63 -4.82
CA ALA A 108 -2.93 -4.15 -4.20
C ALA A 108 -2.63 -5.60 -4.63
N GLU A 109 -3.66 -6.43 -4.77
CA GLU A 109 -3.53 -7.80 -5.25
C GLU A 109 -3.03 -7.85 -6.70
N GLN A 110 -3.58 -7.01 -7.58
CA GLN A 110 -3.08 -6.84 -8.95
C GLN A 110 -1.63 -6.33 -9.00
N ALA A 111 -1.26 -5.41 -8.10
CA ALA A 111 0.11 -4.92 -7.99
C ALA A 111 1.08 -6.06 -7.63
N ARG A 112 0.73 -6.88 -6.64
CA ARG A 112 1.52 -8.06 -6.26
C ARG A 112 1.72 -9.04 -7.42
N HIS A 113 0.66 -9.35 -8.16
CA HIS A 113 0.76 -10.21 -9.35
C HIS A 113 1.68 -9.60 -10.43
N SER A 114 1.61 -8.29 -10.63
CA SER A 114 2.48 -7.58 -11.58
C SER A 114 3.94 -7.63 -11.15
N LEU A 115 4.24 -7.41 -9.86
CA LEU A 115 5.59 -7.53 -9.31
C LEU A 115 6.14 -8.95 -9.41
N PHE A 116 5.30 -9.96 -9.16
CA PHE A 116 5.68 -11.36 -9.31
C PHE A 116 6.04 -11.68 -10.77
N ALA A 117 5.22 -11.24 -11.73
CA ALA A 117 5.50 -11.40 -13.15
C ALA A 117 6.80 -10.70 -13.60
N LEU A 118 7.12 -9.53 -13.02
CA LEU A 118 8.40 -8.85 -13.25
C LEU A 118 9.57 -9.66 -12.67
N SER A 119 9.42 -10.24 -11.48
CA SER A 119 10.45 -11.07 -10.86
C SER A 119 10.74 -12.33 -11.68
N SER A 120 9.73 -12.98 -12.24
CA SER A 120 9.90 -14.18 -13.07
C SER A 120 10.51 -13.91 -14.44
N ARG A 121 10.52 -12.65 -14.91
CA ARG A 121 11.17 -12.26 -16.19
C ARG A 121 12.64 -11.88 -16.02
N ASN A 122 13.02 -11.47 -14.81
CA ASN A 122 14.36 -10.94 -14.50
C ASN A 122 15.23 -11.91 -13.67
N GLY A 123 14.71 -13.08 -13.31
CA GLY A 123 15.44 -14.17 -12.66
C GLY A 123 15.70 -15.31 -13.63
#